data_AF-A0A9E5HY91-F1
#
_entry.id   AF-A0A9E5HY91-F1
#
_cell.length_a   1.000
_cell.length_b   1.000
_cell.length_c   1.000
_cell.angle_alpha   90.00
_cell.angle_beta   90.00
_cell.angle_gamma   90.00
#
_symmetry.space_group_name_H-M   'P 1'
#
loop_
_entity.id
_entity.type
_entity.pdbx_description
1 polymer ?
#
loop_
_entity_poly.entity_id
_entity_poly.type
_entity_poly.pdbx_seq_one_letter_code
_entity_poly.pdbx_strand_id
1 'polypeptide(L)'
;VFEPVNLGNPAPINMRDLANEVIDITGSKSKIDYKPLPGDDPKQREPVIDRASTLLDWKPVVERRVGLAKTVEYFRTSLSK
;
A
#
# COMPACT_ATOMS: atom_id res chain seq x y z
N VAL A 1 30.98 -8.13 2.33
CA VAL A 1 29.67 -8.70 2.68
C VAL A 1 28.62 -7.83 2.00
N PHE A 2 27.80 -8.38 1.10
CA PHE A 2 26.63 -7.64 0.59
C PHE A 2 25.53 -7.79 1.64
N GLU A 3 25.13 -6.68 2.25
CA GLU A 3 24.03 -6.70 3.20
C GLU A 3 22.69 -6.45 2.50
N PRO A 4 21.55 -6.96 3.01
CA PRO A 4 20.23 -6.74 2.42
C PRO A 4 19.82 -5.27 2.34
N VAL A 5 19.17 -4.84 1.26
CA VAL A 5 18.63 -3.47 1.11
C VAL A 5 17.11 -3.52 1.07
N ASN A 6 16.45 -2.84 2.02
CA ASN A 6 15.00 -2.74 2.02
C ASN A 6 14.53 -1.81 0.91
N LEU A 7 13.55 -2.26 0.13
CA LEU A 7 12.84 -1.44 -0.85
C LEU A 7 11.36 -1.44 -0.46
N GLY A 8 10.84 -0.27 -0.13
CA GLY A 8 9.44 -0.10 0.25
C GLY A 8 9.08 1.36 0.46
N ASN A 9 7.82 1.60 0.82
CA ASN A 9 7.32 2.95 1.08
C ASN A 9 7.23 3.20 2.61
N PRO A 10 8.02 4.12 3.18
CA PRO A 10 8.04 4.43 4.62
C PRO A 10 6.88 5.36 5.01
N ALA A 11 5.66 5.02 4.57
CA ALA A 11 4.44 5.77 4.83
C ALA A 11 3.35 4.80 5.29
N PRO A 12 3.39 4.34 6.56
CA PRO A 12 2.45 3.36 7.07
C PRO A 12 1.01 3.90 7.01
N ILE A 13 0.05 3.00 6.88
CA ILE A 13 -1.38 3.29 6.86
C ILE A 13 -2.15 2.24 7.66
N ASN A 14 -3.18 2.66 8.38
CA ASN A 14 -4.08 1.73 9.04
C ASN A 14 -4.99 1.02 8.03
N MET A 15 -5.31 -0.25 8.27
CA MET A 15 -6.20 -1.02 7.39
C MET A 15 -7.57 -0.37 7.19
N ARG A 16 -8.13 0.27 8.24
CA ARG A 16 -9.39 1.01 8.17
C ARG A 16 -9.29 2.18 7.20
N ASP A 17 -8.20 2.93 7.26
CA ASP A 17 -8.02 4.14 6.45
C ASP A 17 -7.76 3.75 4.99
N LEU A 18 -7.01 2.66 4.76
CA LEU A 18 -6.85 2.07 3.42
C LEU A 18 -8.18 1.58 2.84
N ALA A 19 -9.01 0.90 3.63
CA ALA A 19 -10.33 0.44 3.20
C ALA A 19 -11.26 1.63 2.82
N ASN A 20 -11.25 2.69 3.63
CA ASN A 20 -11.98 3.93 3.31
C ASN A 20 -11.46 4.58 2.02
N GLU A 21 -10.14 4.66 1.85
CA GLU A 21 -9.51 5.23 0.64
C GLU A 21 -9.90 4.44 -0.63
N VAL A 22 -9.98 3.11 -0.56
CA VAL A 22 -10.46 2.27 -1.66
C VAL A 22 -11.93 2.54 -1.97
N ILE A 23 -12.80 2.65 -0.96
CA ILE A 23 -14.24 2.97 -1.16
C ILE A 23 -14.38 4.33 -1.86
N ASP A 24 -13.67 5.34 -1.39
CA ASP A 24 -13.67 6.70 -1.94
C ASP A 24 -13.24 6.72 -3.41
N ILE A 25 -12.08 6.15 -3.74
CA ILE A 25 -11.55 6.14 -5.11
C ILE A 25 -12.44 5.35 -6.08
N THR A 26 -13.03 4.24 -5.60
CA THR A 26 -13.89 3.40 -6.45
C THR A 26 -15.29 3.97 -6.61
N GLY A 27 -15.77 4.80 -5.68
CA GLY A 27 -17.18 5.21 -5.57
C GLY A 27 -18.09 4.06 -5.12
N SER A 28 -17.54 3.06 -4.42
CA SER A 28 -18.28 1.86 -4.04
C SER A 28 -19.32 2.14 -2.93
N LYS A 29 -20.40 1.35 -2.90
CA LYS A 29 -21.38 1.30 -1.80
C LYS A 29 -21.07 0.20 -0.78
N SER A 30 -19.93 -0.47 -0.90
CA SER A 30 -19.49 -1.51 0.04
C SER A 30 -19.42 -0.98 1.47
N LYS A 31 -19.77 -1.83 2.43
CA LYS A 31 -19.61 -1.53 3.86
C LYS A 31 -18.29 -2.14 4.35
N ILE A 32 -17.64 -1.48 5.31
CA ILE A 32 -16.47 -2.03 6.00
C ILE A 32 -16.97 -2.99 7.08
N ASP A 33 -16.53 -4.24 7.01
CA ASP A 33 -16.77 -5.26 8.04
C ASP A 33 -15.46 -5.53 8.81
N TYR A 34 -15.56 -5.75 10.11
CA TYR A 34 -14.40 -5.92 11.00
C TYR A 34 -14.27 -7.39 11.39
N LYS A 35 -13.08 -7.96 11.18
CA LYS A 35 -12.74 -9.33 11.54
C LYS A 35 -11.60 -9.36 12.56
N PRO A 36 -11.49 -10.42 13.37
CA PRO A 36 -10.33 -10.61 14.24
C PRO A 36 -9.02 -10.60 13.44
N LEU A 37 -7.97 -10.03 14.04
CA LEU A 37 -6.63 -10.08 13.47
C LEU A 37 -6.10 -11.54 13.55
N PRO A 38 -5.50 -12.09 12.49
CA PRO A 38 -4.76 -13.35 12.58
C PRO A 38 -3.67 -13.27 13.65
N GLY A 39 -3.42 -14.37 14.37
CA GLY A 39 -2.49 -14.37 15.50
C GLY A 39 -1.03 -14.09 15.12
N ASP A 40 -0.66 -14.38 13.87
CA ASP A 40 0.68 -14.22 13.30
C ASP A 40 0.88 -12.89 12.55
N ASP A 41 -0.15 -12.04 12.47
CA ASP A 41 -0.04 -10.78 11.74
C ASP A 41 0.64 -9.68 12.59
N PRO A 42 1.74 -9.08 12.10
CA PRO A 42 2.37 -7.95 12.75
C PRO A 42 1.46 -6.73 12.72
N LYS A 43 1.37 -6.04 13.86
CA LYS A 43 0.52 -4.86 14.05
C LYS A 43 1.01 -3.61 13.30
N GLN A 44 2.30 -3.56 12.97
CA GLN A 44 2.92 -2.46 12.25
C GLN A 44 3.93 -3.02 11.25
N ARG A 45 3.93 -2.45 10.04
CA ARG A 45 4.89 -2.76 8.98
C ARG A 45 5.34 -1.44 8.36
N GLU A 46 6.61 -1.10 8.54
CA GLU A 46 7.21 0.14 8.03
C GLU A 46 8.69 -0.12 7.69
N PRO A 47 9.10 0.03 6.41
CA PRO A 47 10.47 -0.24 6.00
C PRO A 47 11.41 0.93 6.33
N VAL A 48 12.57 0.63 6.92
CA VAL A 48 13.69 1.58 7.01
C VAL A 48 14.46 1.54 5.69
N ILE A 49 14.50 2.65 4.96
CA ILE A 49 15.01 2.72 3.58
C ILE A 49 16.28 3.57 3.39
N ASP A 50 16.95 4.00 4.47
CA ASP A 50 18.17 4.83 4.39
C ASP A 50 19.21 4.22 3.46
N ARG A 51 19.39 2.90 3.53
CA ARG A 51 20.34 2.17 2.67
C ARG A 51 19.98 2.24 1.19
N ALA A 52 18.70 2.21 0.85
CA ALA A 52 18.29 2.33 -0.55
C ALA A 52 18.54 3.74 -1.08
N SER A 53 18.27 4.76 -0.27
CA SER A 53 18.53 6.15 -0.65
C SER A 53 20.04 6.46 -0.75
N THR A 54 20.86 5.98 0.18
CA THR A 54 22.30 6.25 0.17
C THR A 54 23.07 5.43 -0.85
N LEU A 55 22.76 4.15 -1.00
CA LEU A 55 23.56 3.24 -1.85
C LEU A 55 23.08 3.18 -3.30
N LEU A 56 21.78 3.41 -3.53
CA LEU A 56 21.15 3.22 -4.84
C LEU A 56 20.53 4.52 -5.41
N ASP A 57 20.60 5.64 -4.68
CA ASP A 57 19.85 6.86 -4.99
C ASP A 57 18.34 6.58 -5.22
N TRP A 58 17.82 5.61 -4.48
CA TRP A 58 16.46 5.11 -4.67
C TRP A 58 15.52 5.56 -3.56
N LYS A 59 14.31 5.95 -3.96
CA LYS A 59 13.16 6.18 -3.08
C LYS A 59 11.85 5.97 -3.85
N PRO A 60 10.73 5.64 -3.18
CA PRO A 60 9.43 5.67 -3.83
C PRO A 60 9.11 7.09 -4.30
N VAL A 61 8.60 7.22 -5.53
CA VAL A 61 8.19 8.51 -6.14
C VAL A 61 6.70 8.58 -6.48
N VAL A 62 5.97 7.47 -6.26
CA VAL A 62 4.54 7.39 -6.52
C VAL A 62 3.81 7.36 -5.19
N GLU A 63 2.97 8.36 -4.97
CA GLU A 63 2.08 8.42 -3.82
C GLU A 63 1.07 7.26 -3.85
N ARG A 64 0.72 6.74 -2.67
CA ARG A 64 -0.20 5.60 -2.53
C ARG A 64 -1.52 5.85 -3.25
N ARG A 65 -2.14 7.02 -3.05
CA ARG A 65 -3.42 7.38 -3.68
C ARG A 65 -3.34 7.34 -5.21
N VAL A 66 -2.24 7.83 -5.77
CA VAL A 66 -1.99 7.80 -7.22
C VAL A 66 -1.84 6.36 -7.71
N GLY A 67 -1.11 5.52 -6.97
CA GLY A 67 -0.98 4.09 -7.27
C GLY A 67 -2.33 3.37 -7.24
N LEU A 68 -3.13 3.58 -6.18
CA LEU A 68 -4.46 3.01 -6.02
C LEU A 68 -5.41 3.41 -7.15
N ALA A 69 -5.40 4.68 -7.56
CA ALA A 69 -6.22 5.16 -8.69
C ALA A 69 -5.90 4.40 -10.00
N LYS A 70 -4.61 4.19 -10.30
CA LYS A 70 -4.18 3.40 -11.46
C LYS A 70 -4.62 1.94 -11.35
N THR A 71 -4.53 1.34 -10.16
CA THR A 71 -5.03 -0.01 -9.92
C THR A 71 -6.54 -0.12 -10.15
N VAL A 72 -7.32 0.86 -9.69
CA VAL A 72 -8.77 0.90 -9.90
C VAL A 72 -9.10 1.02 -11.39
N GLU A 73 -8.42 1.87 -12.14
CA GLU A 73 -8.59 2.01 -13.59
C GLU A 73 -8.31 0.69 -14.34
N TYR A 74 -7.22 0.01 -13.98
CA TYR A 74 -6.89 -1.31 -14.53
C TYR A 74 -8.03 -2.31 -14.33
N PHE A 75 -8.58 -2.40 -13.11
CA PHE A 75 -9.66 -3.35 -12.82
C PHE A 75 -10.99 -2.95 -13.46
N ARG A 76 -11.30 -1.65 -13.57
CA ARG A 76 -12.48 -1.18 -14.31
C ARG A 76 -12.45 -1.67 -15.76
N THR A 77 -11.30 -1.65 -16.41
CA THR A 77 -11.12 -2.11 -17.80
C THR A 77 -11.11 -3.64 -17.88
N SER A 78 -10.47 -4.32 -16.93
CA SER A 78 -10.30 -5.78 -16.97
C SER A 78 -11.59 -6.54 -16.62
N LEU A 79 -12.50 -5.93 -15.86
CA LEU A 79 -13.75 -6.53 -15.41
C LEU A 79 -14.99 -6.05 -16.18
N SER A 80 -14.88 -5.04 -17.05
CA SER A 80 -16.01 -4.52 -17.85
C SER A 80 -16.33 -5.39 -19.09
N LYS A 81 -16.05 -6.69 -19.04
CA LYS A 81 -16.39 -7.67 -20.09
C LYS A 81 -17.70 -8.37 -19.78
#